data_AF-A0AAN6XWV1-F1
#
_entry.id   AF-A0AAN6XWV1-F1
#
_cell.length_a   1.000
_cell.length_b   1.000
_cell.length_c   1.000
_cell.angle_alpha   90.00
_cell.angle_beta   90.00
_cell.angle_gamma   90.00
#
_symmetry.space_group_name_H-M   'P 1'
#
loop_
_entity.id
_entity.type
_entity.pdbx_description
1 polymer ?
#
loop_
_entity_poly.entity_id
_entity_poly.type
_entity_poly.pdbx_seq_one_letter_code
_entity_poly.pdbx_strand_id
1 'polypeptide(L)'
;MPVLQTIVGPRGSEYWTSFGPNDIQAVCEALKEEFRRSEPAHQIHYNASGPDHIPPYVRNIGIGFHCMKHCLVFLLRGVIFIDGQGAFVDEGCAYLLKDEKMIHLGGGTTIFVMEEGEMKGICAEETQKKIAEMERRREAYERKRNSIGYKVLRKFRRGD
;
A
#
# COMPACT_ATOMS: atom_id res chain seq x y z
N MET A 1 12.45 15.26 0.89
CA MET A 1 13.77 14.83 0.35
C MET A 1 13.49 14.08 -0.94
N PRO A 2 14.42 13.92 -1.89
CA PRO A 2 14.10 13.28 -3.18
C PRO A 2 14.15 11.76 -3.11
N VAL A 3 13.46 11.09 -4.03
CA VAL A 3 13.77 9.74 -4.53
C VAL A 3 15.24 9.74 -4.88
N LEU A 4 15.99 8.91 -4.18
CA LEU A 4 17.45 8.96 -4.24
C LEU A 4 17.99 8.28 -5.49
N GLN A 5 17.29 7.25 -5.94
CA GLN A 5 17.80 6.36 -6.98
C GLN A 5 16.70 5.53 -7.61
N THR A 6 16.72 5.44 -8.93
CA THR A 6 16.01 4.42 -9.71
C THR A 6 16.93 3.21 -9.86
N ILE A 7 16.43 2.03 -9.50
CA ILE A 7 17.13 0.75 -9.57
C ILE A 7 16.41 -0.09 -10.63
N VAL A 8 17.11 -0.35 -11.73
CA VAL A 8 16.65 -1.22 -12.80
C VAL A 8 17.26 -2.60 -12.57
N GLY A 9 16.41 -3.60 -12.37
CA GLY A 9 16.85 -4.98 -12.22
C GLY A 9 17.33 -5.60 -13.54
N PRO A 10 18.12 -6.69 -13.50
CA PRO A 10 18.49 -7.43 -14.71
C PRO A 10 17.29 -7.98 -15.51
N ARG A 11 16.14 -8.23 -14.87
CA ARG A 11 14.91 -8.62 -15.56
C ARG A 11 14.26 -7.37 -16.16
N GLY A 12 14.22 -7.31 -17.49
CA GLY A 12 13.63 -6.21 -18.23
C GLY A 12 12.13 -6.06 -17.98
N SER A 13 11.55 -4.92 -18.39
CA SER A 13 10.13 -4.61 -18.18
C SER A 13 9.19 -5.68 -18.74
N GLU A 14 9.51 -6.29 -19.88
CA GLU A 14 8.72 -7.36 -20.49
C GLU A 14 8.46 -8.53 -19.53
N TYR A 15 9.47 -8.93 -18.76
CA TYR A 15 9.32 -9.98 -17.74
C TYR A 15 8.30 -9.58 -16.68
N TRP A 16 8.40 -8.37 -16.15
CA TRP A 16 7.51 -7.88 -15.09
C TRP A 16 6.08 -7.66 -15.58
N THR A 17 5.91 -7.20 -16.81
CA THR A 17 4.58 -7.04 -17.43
C THR A 17 3.90 -8.38 -17.75
N SER A 18 4.62 -9.50 -17.76
CA SER A 18 4.02 -10.83 -17.95
C SER A 18 3.18 -11.27 -16.74
N PHE A 19 3.45 -10.74 -15.55
CA PHE A 19 2.66 -11.02 -14.34
C PHE A 19 1.34 -10.26 -14.38
N GLY A 20 0.26 -10.98 -14.06
CA GLY A 20 -1.03 -10.38 -13.80
C GLY A 20 -1.05 -9.64 -12.45
N PRO A 21 -2.04 -8.74 -12.25
CA PRO A 21 -2.19 -7.99 -11.00
C PRO A 21 -2.49 -8.86 -9.77
N ASN A 22 -2.82 -10.14 -9.98
CA ASN A 22 -3.15 -11.10 -8.93
C ASN A 22 -2.02 -12.11 -8.65
N ASP A 23 -0.93 -12.09 -9.43
CA ASP A 23 0.18 -13.05 -9.31
C ASP A 23 1.16 -12.64 -8.20
N ILE A 24 0.62 -12.15 -7.08
CA ILE A 24 1.36 -11.50 -6.00
C ILE A 24 2.47 -12.41 -5.47
N GLN A 25 2.17 -13.69 -5.26
CA GLN A 25 3.15 -14.64 -4.72
C GLN A 25 4.34 -14.83 -5.66
N ALA A 26 4.09 -15.02 -6.95
CA ALA A 26 5.14 -15.22 -7.94
C ALA A 26 5.98 -13.94 -8.12
N VAL A 27 5.35 -12.77 -8.07
CA VAL A 27 6.06 -11.48 -8.10
C VAL A 27 6.93 -11.32 -6.86
N CYS A 28 6.43 -11.64 -5.66
CA CYS A 28 7.21 -11.58 -4.42
C CYS A 28 8.44 -12.50 -4.46
N GLU A 29 8.31 -13.70 -5.02
CA GLU A 29 9.44 -14.62 -5.21
C GLU A 29 10.47 -14.06 -6.18
N ALA A 30 10.03 -13.57 -7.34
CA ALA A 30 10.91 -12.94 -8.32
C ALA A 30 11.65 -11.71 -7.74
N LEU A 31 10.96 -10.87 -6.96
CA LEU A 31 11.58 -9.71 -6.31
C LEU A 31 12.65 -10.10 -5.28
N LYS A 32 12.47 -11.21 -4.55
CA LYS A 32 13.49 -11.70 -3.61
C LYS A 32 14.79 -12.06 -4.33
N GLU A 33 14.67 -12.74 -5.46
CA GLU A 33 15.81 -13.13 -6.29
C GLU A 33 16.48 -11.89 -6.91
N GLU A 34 15.69 -10.97 -7.47
CA GLU A 34 16.16 -9.79 -8.18
C GLU A 34 17.05 -8.90 -7.30
N PHE A 35 16.58 -8.64 -6.08
CA PHE A 35 17.26 -7.76 -5.14
C PHE A 35 18.14 -8.52 -4.13
N ARG A 36 18.40 -9.82 -4.38
CA ARG A 36 19.27 -10.71 -3.58
C ARG A 36 19.08 -10.57 -2.07
N ARG A 37 17.83 -10.53 -1.61
CA ARG A 37 17.55 -10.30 -0.19
C ARG A 37 17.71 -11.60 0.61
N SER A 38 18.52 -11.55 1.65
CA SER A 38 18.93 -12.70 2.47
C SER A 38 17.87 -13.19 3.47
N GLU A 39 16.79 -12.46 3.66
CA GLU A 39 15.72 -12.78 4.60
C GLU A 39 14.37 -12.37 3.99
N PRO A 40 13.22 -12.89 4.48
CA PRO A 40 11.92 -12.38 4.08
C PRO A 40 11.83 -10.92 4.50
N ALA A 41 12.13 -10.01 3.58
CA ALA A 41 11.80 -8.62 3.74
C ALA A 41 10.31 -8.55 4.08
N HIS A 42 9.96 -7.78 5.10
CA HIS A 42 8.57 -7.45 5.35
C HIS A 42 8.08 -6.64 4.16
N GLN A 43 7.47 -7.35 3.22
CA GLN A 43 6.97 -6.84 1.96
C GLN A 43 5.51 -6.49 2.18
N ILE A 44 5.15 -5.26 1.84
CA ILE A 44 3.76 -4.85 1.82
C ILE A 44 3.39 -4.58 0.37
N HIS A 45 2.42 -5.32 -0.14
CA HIS A 45 1.88 -5.14 -1.47
C HIS A 45 0.68 -4.21 -1.43
N TYR A 46 0.59 -3.32 -2.41
CA TYR A 46 -0.57 -2.46 -2.61
C TYR A 46 -1.05 -2.58 -4.05
N ASN A 47 -2.33 -2.89 -4.21
CA ASN A 47 -2.99 -2.89 -5.50
C ASN A 47 -4.15 -1.90 -5.46
N ALA A 48 -4.02 -0.81 -6.23
CA ALA A 48 -4.99 0.26 -6.38
C ALA A 48 -6.38 -0.17 -6.87
N SER A 49 -6.47 -1.36 -7.46
CA SER A 49 -7.66 -1.90 -8.13
C SER A 49 -8.35 -3.01 -7.33
N GLY A 50 -7.75 -3.47 -6.22
CA GLY A 50 -8.26 -4.56 -5.41
C GLY A 50 -8.88 -4.08 -4.09
N PRO A 51 -10.11 -4.48 -3.74
CA PRO A 51 -10.77 -4.05 -2.49
C PRO A 51 -10.09 -4.57 -1.21
N ASP A 52 -9.31 -5.66 -1.30
CA ASP A 52 -8.76 -6.37 -0.13
C ASP A 52 -7.28 -6.03 0.18
N HIS A 53 -6.65 -5.16 -0.62
CA HIS A 53 -5.22 -4.83 -0.51
C HIS A 53 -4.95 -3.33 -0.34
N ILE A 54 -6.00 -2.57 -0.05
CA ILE A 54 -5.95 -1.13 0.13
C ILE A 54 -6.34 -0.83 1.58
N PRO A 55 -5.39 -0.35 2.41
CA PRO A 55 -5.75 0.09 3.75
C PRO A 55 -6.81 1.21 3.72
N PRO A 56 -7.74 1.25 4.68
CA PRO A 56 -8.94 2.10 4.60
C PRO A 56 -8.73 3.63 4.62
N TYR A 57 -7.50 4.13 4.75
CA TYR A 57 -7.15 5.57 4.64
C TYR A 57 -6.83 6.01 3.21
N VAL A 58 -6.86 5.07 2.26
CA VAL A 58 -6.48 5.32 0.89
C VAL A 58 -7.72 5.79 0.10
N ARG A 59 -7.96 7.11 0.13
CA ARG A 59 -8.84 7.81 -0.83
C ARG A 59 -7.92 8.64 -1.74
N ASN A 60 -7.92 8.39 -3.05
CA ASN A 60 -6.93 8.91 -4.02
C ASN A 60 -5.50 8.58 -3.58
N ILE A 61 -5.02 7.40 -3.95
CA ILE A 61 -4.24 6.50 -3.08
C ILE A 61 -2.96 7.11 -2.47
N GLY A 62 -3.13 7.98 -1.47
CA GLY A 62 -2.05 8.54 -0.65
C GLY A 62 -1.65 7.53 0.42
N ILE A 63 -0.46 6.96 0.28
CA ILE A 63 0.15 6.02 1.20
C ILE A 63 1.16 6.80 2.06
N GLY A 64 0.77 7.10 3.30
CA GLY A 64 1.62 7.79 4.28
C GLY A 64 1.95 6.87 5.45
N PHE A 65 3.16 6.31 5.45
CA PHE A 65 3.65 5.46 6.54
C PHE A 65 5.05 5.86 7.00
N HIS A 66 5.37 5.46 8.23
CA HIS A 66 6.74 5.56 8.73
C HIS A 66 7.75 4.74 7.91
N CYS A 67 7.34 3.69 7.17
CA CYS A 67 8.24 2.95 6.25
C CYS A 67 8.79 3.80 5.12
N MET A 68 8.10 4.86 4.72
CA MET A 68 8.52 5.71 3.60
C MET A 68 9.76 6.57 3.95
N LYS A 69 10.24 6.48 5.20
CA LYS A 69 11.52 7.07 5.62
C LYS A 69 12.73 6.37 5.03
N HIS A 70 12.66 5.05 4.80
CA HIS A 70 13.75 4.30 4.21
C HIS A 70 13.24 2.97 3.64
N CYS A 71 12.79 3.01 2.39
CA CYS A 71 12.25 1.83 1.72
C CYS A 71 12.54 1.83 0.23
N LEU A 72 12.53 0.65 -0.33
CA LEU A 72 12.55 0.42 -1.77
C LEU A 72 11.11 0.18 -2.24
N VAL A 73 10.64 0.97 -3.20
CA VAL A 73 9.31 0.83 -3.79
C VAL A 73 9.44 0.33 -5.21
N PHE A 74 9.02 -0.91 -5.45
CA PHE A 74 8.99 -1.49 -6.77
C PHE A 74 7.64 -1.23 -7.45
N LEU A 75 7.68 -0.63 -8.64
CA LEU A 75 6.51 -0.37 -9.47
C LEU A 75 6.29 -1.52 -10.43
N LEU A 76 5.31 -2.38 -10.14
CA LEU A 76 4.96 -3.46 -11.06
C LEU A 76 4.18 -2.89 -12.25
N ARG A 77 3.16 -2.06 -11.99
CA ARG A 77 2.29 -1.45 -13.00
C ARG A 77 1.76 -0.10 -12.57
N GLY A 78 1.46 0.77 -13.54
CA GLY A 78 0.77 2.04 -13.35
C GLY A 78 1.70 3.18 -13.01
N VAL A 79 1.30 3.99 -12.03
CA VAL A 79 1.97 5.27 -11.74
C VAL A 79 2.02 5.56 -10.24
N ILE A 80 3.16 6.10 -9.80
CA ILE A 80 3.37 6.66 -8.47
C ILE A 80 3.57 8.17 -8.63
N PHE A 81 2.92 8.98 -7.81
CA PHE A 81 3.19 10.42 -7.70
C PHE A 81 3.80 10.72 -6.34
N ILE A 82 4.83 11.55 -6.33
CA ILE A 82 5.45 12.03 -5.10
C ILE A 82 5.45 13.55 -5.14
N ASP A 83 4.96 14.16 -4.06
CA ASP A 83 4.83 15.61 -3.95
C ASP A 83 6.20 16.28 -4.12
N GLY A 84 6.25 17.25 -5.04
CA GLY A 84 7.47 17.97 -5.37
C GLY A 84 8.45 17.24 -6.30
N GLN A 85 8.12 16.02 -6.74
CA GLN A 85 8.97 15.21 -7.64
C GLN A 85 8.25 14.74 -8.90
N GLY A 86 6.92 14.72 -8.89
CA GLY A 86 6.12 14.39 -10.05
C GLY A 86 5.77 12.91 -10.13
N ALA A 87 5.57 12.43 -11.36
CA ALA A 87 5.09 11.07 -11.65
C ALA A 87 6.24 10.14 -12.02
N PHE A 88 6.21 8.93 -11.46
CA PHE A 88 7.08 7.80 -11.75
C PHE A 88 6.25 6.74 -12.47
N VAL A 89 6.68 6.40 -13.69
CA VAL A 89 5.93 5.59 -14.67
C VAL A 89 6.70 4.35 -15.12
N ASP A 90 7.96 4.18 -14.68
CA ASP A 90 8.83 3.13 -15.21
C ASP A 90 8.51 1.79 -14.55
N GLU A 91 7.62 1.03 -15.19
CA GLU A 91 7.23 -0.31 -14.75
C GLU A 91 8.43 -1.27 -14.75
N GLY A 92 8.49 -2.16 -13.76
CA GLY A 92 9.62 -3.07 -13.55
C GLY A 92 10.83 -2.42 -12.88
N CYS A 93 10.73 -1.15 -12.46
CA CYS A 93 11.79 -0.46 -11.73
C CYS A 93 11.48 -0.37 -10.24
N ALA A 94 12.54 -0.29 -9.44
CA ALA A 94 12.45 0.03 -8.02
C ALA A 94 13.00 1.41 -7.72
N TYR A 95 12.40 2.09 -6.75
CA TYR A 95 12.72 3.46 -6.37
C TYR A 95 13.12 3.48 -4.90
N LEU A 96 14.33 3.94 -4.60
CA LEU A 96 14.78 4.13 -3.22
C LEU A 96 14.21 5.44 -2.67
N LEU A 97 13.27 5.33 -1.75
CA LEU A 97 12.65 6.45 -1.07
C LEU A 97 13.35 6.72 0.26
N LYS A 98 13.60 8.01 0.53
CA LYS A 98 14.18 8.45 1.81
C LYS A 98 13.46 9.68 2.35
N ASP A 99 13.02 9.57 3.60
CA ASP A 99 12.31 10.62 4.33
C ASP A 99 11.04 11.12 3.62
N GLU A 100 10.37 10.23 2.87
CA GLU A 100 9.10 10.55 2.23
C GLU A 100 7.95 10.44 3.24
N LYS A 101 7.06 11.44 3.20
CA LYS A 101 5.88 11.45 4.09
C LYS A 101 4.71 10.70 3.48
N MET A 102 4.56 10.79 2.16
CA MET A 102 3.43 10.24 1.43
C MET A 102 3.81 10.02 -0.03
N ILE A 103 3.30 8.92 -0.59
CA ILE A 103 3.28 8.69 -2.04
C ILE A 103 1.83 8.54 -2.48
N HIS A 104 1.48 8.98 -3.68
CA HIS A 104 0.15 8.80 -4.26
C HIS A 104 0.19 7.76 -5.37
N LEU A 105 -0.78 6.86 -5.46
CA LEU A 105 -0.87 5.92 -6.58
C LEU A 105 -1.99 6.30 -7.54
N GLY A 106 -1.70 6.20 -8.84
CA GLY A 106 -2.68 6.26 -9.91
C GLY A 106 -3.67 5.09 -9.90
N GLY A 107 -4.74 5.20 -10.69
CA GLY A 107 -5.67 4.08 -10.91
C GLY A 107 -4.96 2.95 -11.65
N GLY A 108 -5.20 1.69 -11.26
CA GLY A 108 -4.52 0.54 -11.87
C GLY A 108 -3.12 0.26 -11.31
N THR A 109 -2.60 1.11 -10.42
CA THR A 109 -1.23 0.98 -9.91
C THR A 109 -1.06 -0.22 -8.98
N THR A 110 0.01 -0.98 -9.21
CA THR A 110 0.44 -2.07 -8.33
C THR A 110 1.89 -1.84 -7.92
N ILE A 111 2.13 -1.75 -6.61
CA ILE A 111 3.46 -1.55 -6.05
C ILE A 111 3.78 -2.56 -4.95
N PHE A 112 5.08 -2.76 -4.75
CA PHE A 112 5.63 -3.54 -3.65
C PHE A 112 6.56 -2.64 -2.84
N VAL A 113 6.23 -2.44 -1.58
CA VAL A 113 7.06 -1.69 -0.64
C VAL A 113 7.91 -2.67 0.13
N MET A 114 9.22 -2.49 0.03
CA MET A 114 10.24 -3.28 0.68
C MET A 114 10.98 -2.41 1.69
N GLU A 115 10.86 -2.72 2.98
CA GLU A 115 11.57 -1.98 4.03
C GLU A 115 13.09 -2.19 3.95
N GLU A 116 13.85 -1.14 4.26
CA GLU A 116 15.32 -1.15 4.29
C GLU A 116 15.87 -0.60 5.62
N GLY A 117 17.02 -1.12 6.05
CA GLY A 117 17.75 -0.64 7.23
C GLY A 117 16.99 -0.83 8.55
N GLU A 118 17.05 0.17 9.43
CA GLU A 118 16.51 0.13 10.80
C GLU A 118 14.98 0.07 10.86
N MET A 119 14.28 0.34 9.75
CA MET A 119 12.82 0.34 9.69
C MET A 119 12.21 -1.05 9.44
N LYS A 120 13.05 -2.09 9.31
CA LYS A 120 12.64 -3.46 9.00
C LYS A 120 11.78 -4.05 10.15
N GLY A 121 10.59 -4.54 9.81
CA GLY A 121 9.59 -5.13 10.71
C GLY A 121 8.70 -4.12 11.43
N ILE A 122 9.17 -2.88 11.61
CA ILE A 122 8.47 -1.84 12.36
C ILE A 122 7.20 -1.41 11.63
N CYS A 123 7.28 -1.22 10.32
CA CYS A 123 6.17 -0.58 9.61
C CYS A 123 5.09 -1.59 9.25
N ALA A 124 5.44 -2.86 9.02
CA ALA A 124 4.46 -3.94 8.97
C ALA A 124 3.63 -4.00 10.27
N GLU A 125 4.28 -3.98 11.44
CA GLU A 125 3.60 -4.03 12.74
C GLU A 125 2.71 -2.78 12.98
N GLU A 126 3.24 -1.59 12.71
CA GLU A 126 2.46 -0.34 12.84
C GLU A 126 1.29 -0.27 11.86
N THR A 127 1.50 -0.75 10.63
CA THR A 127 0.45 -0.82 9.60
C THR A 127 -0.67 -1.74 10.06
N GLN A 128 -0.33 -2.94 10.56
CA GLN A 128 -1.30 -3.88 11.11
C GLN A 128 -2.05 -3.29 12.31
N LYS A 129 -1.34 -2.63 13.24
CA LYS A 129 -1.97 -1.95 14.39
C LYS A 129 -2.97 -0.88 13.96
N LYS A 130 -2.62 -0.05 12.97
CA LYS A 130 -3.50 0.98 12.43
C LYS A 130 -4.72 0.40 11.70
N ILE A 131 -4.52 -0.67 10.92
CA ILE A 131 -5.62 -1.40 10.28
C ILE A 131 -6.59 -1.92 11.36
N ALA A 132 -6.07 -2.62 12.37
CA ALA A 132 -6.88 -3.19 13.46
C ALA A 132 -7.57 -2.13 14.33
N GLU A 133 -6.98 -0.96 14.55
CA GLU A 133 -7.65 0.15 15.25
C GLU A 133 -8.84 0.69 14.43
N MET A 134 -8.67 0.79 13.11
CA MET A 134 -9.67 1.35 12.23
C MET A 134 -10.83 0.39 11.96
N GLU A 135 -10.57 -0.91 11.85
CA GLU A 135 -11.62 -1.94 11.81
C GLU A 135 -12.49 -1.85 13.07
N ARG A 136 -11.87 -1.73 14.25
CA ARG A 136 -12.58 -1.50 15.50
C ARG A 136 -13.41 -0.21 15.49
N ARG A 137 -12.89 0.89 14.92
CA ARG A 137 -13.64 2.14 14.77
C ARG A 137 -14.82 2.00 13.79
N ARG A 138 -14.64 1.28 12.68
CA ARG A 138 -15.68 1.02 11.67
C ARG A 138 -16.81 0.20 12.27
N GLU A 139 -16.48 -0.89 12.98
CA GLU A 139 -17.46 -1.71 13.69
C GLU A 139 -18.21 -0.90 14.75
N ALA A 140 -17.50 -0.04 15.51
CA ALA A 140 -18.14 0.83 16.50
C ALA A 140 -19.11 1.83 15.84
N TYR A 141 -18.74 2.39 14.68
CA TYR A 141 -19.61 3.28 13.92
C TYR A 141 -20.84 2.55 13.37
N GLU A 142 -20.67 1.35 12.81
CA GLU A 142 -21.78 0.52 12.30
C GLU A 142 -22.73 0.09 13.42
N ARG A 143 -22.21 -0.31 14.58
CA ARG A 143 -23.03 -0.59 15.79
C ARG A 143 -23.82 0.64 16.23
N LYS A 144 -23.19 1.82 16.24
CA LYS A 144 -23.85 3.08 16.62
C LYS A 144 -24.94 3.45 15.61
N ARG A 145 -24.67 3.35 14.31
CA ARG A 145 -25.63 3.57 13.21
C ARG A 145 -26.81 2.61 13.30
N ASN A 146 -26.56 1.32 13.53
CA ASN A 146 -27.62 0.32 13.68
C ASN A 146 -28.48 0.58 14.92
N SER A 147 -27.88 1.01 16.04
CA SER A 147 -28.64 1.41 17.24
C SER A 147 -29.52 2.65 17.01
N ILE A 148 -29.05 3.61 16.21
CA ILE A 148 -29.80 4.81 15.84
C ILE A 148 -30.95 4.43 14.91
N GLY A 149 -30.68 3.63 13.87
CA GLY A 149 -31.72 3.11 12.97
C GLY A 149 -32.81 2.33 13.72
N TYR A 150 -32.41 1.49 14.68
CA TYR A 150 -33.34 0.76 15.54
C TYR A 150 -34.18 1.68 16.44
N LYS A 151 -33.59 2.76 16.98
CA LYS A 151 -34.33 3.77 17.77
C LYS A 151 -35.30 4.59 16.93
N VAL A 152 -34.93 4.96 15.70
CA VAL A 152 -35.81 5.67 14.76
C VAL A 152 -37.00 4.81 14.36
N LEU A 153 -36.76 3.53 14.01
CA LEU A 153 -37.83 2.57 13.71
C LEU A 153 -38.77 2.34 14.91
N ARG A 154 -38.24 2.34 16.14
CA ARG A 154 -39.07 2.22 17.35
C ARG A 154 -39.94 3.45 17.62
N LYS A 155 -39.48 4.66 17.28
CA LYS A 155 -40.29 5.89 17.37
C LYS A 155 -41.41 5.90 16.32
N PHE A 156 -41.12 5.53 15.08
CA PHE A 156 -42.14 5.44 14.03
C PHE A 156 -43.24 4.41 14.33
N ARG A 157 -42.91 3.30 15.00
CA ARG A 157 -43.90 2.29 15.42
C ARG A 157 -44.77 2.69 16.62
N ARG A 158 -44.44 3.79 17.31
CA ARG A 158 -45.18 4.23 18.52
C ARG A 158 -46.13 5.40 18.27
N GLY A 159 -46.21 5.95 17.06
CA GLY A 159 -47.23 6.92 16.66
C GLY A 159 -47.29 8.13 17.59
N ASP A 160 -46.35 9.05 17.41
CA ASP A 160 -46.55 10.46 17.78
C ASP A 160 -46.82 11.25 16.49
#